data_AF-A0A847YBH2-F1
#
_entry.id   AF-A0A847YBH2-F1
#
_cell.length_a   1.000
_cell.length_b   1.000
_cell.length_c   1.000
_cell.angle_alpha   90.00
_cell.angle_beta   90.00
_cell.angle_gamma   90.00
#
_symmetry.space_group_name_H-M   'P 1'
#
loop_
_entity.id
_entity.type
_entity.pdbx_description
1 polymer ?
#
loop_
_entity_poly.entity_id
_entity_poly.type
_entity_poly.pdbx_seq_one_letter_code
_entity_poly.pdbx_strand_id
1 'polypeptide(L)'
;MFARWTDYLPRSLPRLPRGGSLGLQTRCGRRDERCAAVTAIAAAVAILCSMAWPAVTGNVYTRDDLGAYHLPLRYFYSQQLAAGESFDWHPGLFGGFYLTGEGQLGSYHPWHLFLYRFLPLPAAFAVELLSSYAVLWGGVFVLVRRLTNDVASAAWAALIFTFGGFSLLRFVHPNALAVIAHLPWLLWCEDRLLAEAARLSQADRPRGTPARRYVESQHVLRLWPAYAALTGSQLLMGYPQYVWYSLLAEIAWFIIWCLAGIRDRRFRQRPGMGRFLPVSASLLFLPVSACLLGLAKSWGLALGAVQFLPTWEMLHDSVRAAAGAEFLASGSLHPANLVQL
;
A
#
# COMPACT_ATOMS: atom_id res chain seq x y z
N MET A 1 19.19 22.17 59.88
CA MET A 1 19.03 23.17 58.81
C MET A 1 18.92 22.45 57.48
N PHE A 2 17.72 21.99 57.10
CA PHE A 2 17.33 21.65 55.72
C PHE A 2 15.80 21.68 55.69
N ALA A 3 15.25 22.81 55.24
CA ALA A 3 13.82 22.99 55.04
C ALA A 3 13.36 22.10 53.89
N ARG A 4 12.16 21.51 54.03
CA ARG A 4 11.55 20.68 52.97
C ARG A 4 11.18 21.58 51.79
N TRP A 5 11.51 21.12 50.59
CA TRP A 5 11.21 21.76 49.30
C TRP A 5 9.72 22.08 49.02
N THR A 6 8.81 21.68 49.92
CA THR A 6 7.36 21.87 49.77
C THR A 6 6.88 23.29 50.07
N ASP A 7 7.73 24.13 50.68
CA ASP A 7 7.32 25.46 51.14
C ASP A 7 7.40 26.57 50.07
N TYR A 8 7.89 26.25 48.86
CA TYR A 8 8.04 27.21 47.74
C TYR A 8 7.00 27.08 46.61
N LEU A 9 5.97 26.24 46.76
CA LEU A 9 4.92 26.12 45.74
C LEU A 9 3.81 27.19 45.93
N PRO A 10 3.50 28.01 44.91
CA PRO A 10 2.44 29.01 45.02
C PRO A 10 1.08 28.34 45.26
N ARG A 11 0.36 28.78 46.31
CA ARG A 11 -0.92 28.21 46.80
C ARG A 11 -2.12 28.38 45.87
N SER A 12 -1.94 28.81 44.62
CA SER A 12 -3.04 28.89 43.64
C SER A 12 -2.55 28.62 42.22
N LEU A 13 -2.42 27.34 41.88
CA LEU A 13 -2.46 26.93 40.48
C LEU A 13 -3.90 27.15 39.96
N PRO A 14 -4.10 27.81 38.81
CA PRO A 14 -5.42 27.93 38.21
C PRO A 14 -6.00 26.52 38.00
N ARG A 15 -7.23 26.31 38.48
CA ARG A 15 -7.92 25.03 38.33
C ARG A 15 -8.03 24.72 36.84
N LEU A 16 -7.31 23.68 36.39
CA LEU A 16 -7.50 23.12 35.05
C LEU A 16 -8.98 22.73 34.89
N PRO A 17 -9.63 23.08 33.77
CA PRO A 17 -11.01 22.68 33.53
C PRO A 17 -11.09 21.16 33.54
N ARG A 18 -11.87 20.60 34.48
CA ARG A 18 -12.24 19.19 34.44
C ARG A 18 -13.11 18.97 33.21
N GLY A 19 -12.62 18.20 32.24
CA GLY A 19 -13.43 17.64 31.15
C GLY A 19 -13.46 18.46 29.87
N GLY A 20 -12.30 18.64 29.23
CA GLY A 20 -12.22 19.06 27.83
C GLY A 20 -11.02 18.40 27.18
N SER A 21 -11.25 17.54 26.19
CA SER A 21 -10.18 17.01 25.36
C SER A 21 -9.43 18.18 24.69
N LEU A 22 -8.10 18.23 24.86
CA LEU A 22 -7.19 19.05 24.06
C LEU A 22 -7.07 18.51 22.61
N GLY A 23 -8.22 18.24 21.99
CA GLY A 23 -8.31 18.09 20.55
C GLY A 23 -8.79 19.42 20.01
N LEU A 24 -8.09 19.98 19.03
CA LEU A 24 -8.61 20.97 18.10
C LEU A 24 -9.88 20.38 17.43
N GLN A 25 -11.01 20.38 18.13
CA GLN A 25 -12.32 20.19 17.54
C GLN A 25 -12.78 21.56 17.05
N THR A 26 -12.13 22.07 16.02
CA THR A 26 -12.81 23.00 15.13
C THR A 26 -13.94 22.18 14.49
N ARG A 27 -15.17 22.35 14.98
CA ARG A 27 -16.38 21.95 14.25
C ARG A 27 -16.43 22.82 12.98
N CYS A 28 -15.63 22.46 11.98
CA CYS A 28 -15.72 23.00 10.64
C CYS A 28 -17.15 22.71 10.15
N GLY A 29 -17.82 23.69 9.57
CA GLY A 29 -19.12 23.45 8.97
C GLY A 29 -19.00 22.43 7.84
N ARG A 30 -20.08 21.72 7.50
CA ARG A 30 -20.11 20.81 6.32
C ARG A 30 -19.64 21.48 5.03
N ARG A 31 -19.76 22.81 4.94
CA ARG A 31 -19.28 23.61 3.82
C ARG A 31 -17.74 23.71 3.81
N ASP A 32 -17.14 23.94 4.97
CA ASP A 32 -15.69 24.09 5.11
C ASP A 32 -14.96 22.75 4.88
N GLU A 33 -15.52 21.64 5.38
CA GLU A 33 -15.03 20.28 5.10
C GLU A 33 -15.00 20.00 3.59
N ARG A 34 -16.08 20.37 2.88
CA ARG A 34 -16.18 20.21 1.42
C ARG A 34 -15.17 21.08 0.69
N CYS A 35 -15.03 22.35 1.08
CA CYS A 35 -14.03 23.24 0.48
C CYS A 35 -12.62 22.68 0.65
N ALA A 36 -12.26 22.22 1.86
CA ALA A 36 -10.97 21.63 2.15
C ALA A 36 -10.70 20.36 1.32
N ALA A 37 -11.71 19.49 1.16
CA ALA A 37 -11.60 18.31 0.32
C ALA A 37 -11.41 18.66 -1.15
N VAL A 38 -12.21 19.60 -1.68
CA VAL A 38 -12.12 20.06 -3.07
C VAL A 38 -10.75 20.65 -3.36
N THR A 39 -10.20 21.47 -2.46
CA THR A 39 -8.85 22.03 -2.64
C THR A 39 -7.77 20.96 -2.71
N ALA A 40 -7.83 19.94 -1.85
CA ALA A 40 -6.86 18.84 -1.87
C ALA A 40 -6.98 17.98 -3.13
N ILE A 41 -8.20 17.69 -3.59
CA ILE A 41 -8.45 16.96 -4.84
C ILE A 41 -7.95 17.77 -6.04
N ALA A 42 -8.26 19.07 -6.10
CA ALA A 42 -7.80 19.95 -7.17
C ALA A 42 -6.27 20.04 -7.22
N ALA A 43 -5.61 20.13 -6.06
CA ALA A 43 -4.14 20.10 -5.98
C ALA A 43 -3.56 18.78 -6.49
N ALA A 44 -4.15 17.64 -6.10
CA ALA A 44 -3.73 16.32 -6.58
C ALA A 44 -3.85 16.19 -8.10
N VAL A 45 -4.98 16.64 -8.66
CA VAL A 45 -5.20 16.66 -10.12
C VAL A 45 -4.19 17.57 -10.81
N ALA A 46 -3.93 18.78 -10.28
CA ALA A 46 -2.96 19.69 -10.85
C ALA A 46 -1.54 19.11 -10.87
N ILE A 47 -1.12 18.42 -9.79
CA ILE A 47 0.17 17.73 -9.74
C ILE A 47 0.20 16.57 -10.74
N LEU A 48 -0.84 15.74 -10.82
CA LEU A 48 -0.87 14.63 -11.79
C LEU A 48 -0.84 15.14 -13.24
N CYS A 49 -1.55 16.24 -13.54
CA CYS A 49 -1.50 16.90 -14.84
C CYS A 49 -0.11 17.48 -15.15
N SER A 50 0.57 18.08 -14.17
CA SER A 50 1.93 18.58 -14.37
C SER A 50 2.92 17.45 -14.59
N MET A 51 2.75 16.34 -13.89
CA MET A 51 3.53 15.11 -14.11
C MET A 51 3.28 14.54 -15.51
N ALA A 52 2.04 14.55 -16.01
CA ALA A 52 1.67 14.05 -17.34
C ALA A 52 2.08 14.98 -18.50
N TRP A 53 2.39 16.25 -18.21
CA TRP A 53 2.69 17.26 -19.21
C TRP A 53 3.80 16.88 -20.21
N PRO A 54 4.95 16.32 -19.79
CA PRO A 54 5.97 15.86 -20.73
C PRO A 54 5.44 14.82 -21.72
N ALA A 55 4.68 13.83 -21.25
CA ALA A 55 4.11 12.80 -22.12
C ALA A 55 3.11 13.37 -23.14
N VAL A 56 2.24 14.30 -22.72
CA VAL A 56 1.25 14.94 -23.61
C VAL A 56 1.91 15.85 -24.65
N THR A 57 3.09 16.41 -24.34
CA THR A 57 3.88 17.23 -25.26
C THR A 57 4.83 16.41 -26.15
N GLY A 58 4.74 15.08 -26.11
CA GLY A 58 5.53 14.16 -26.94
C GLY A 58 6.92 13.81 -26.38
N ASN A 59 7.22 14.20 -25.15
CA ASN A 59 8.47 13.85 -24.48
C ASN A 59 8.35 12.50 -23.76
N VAL A 60 9.49 11.83 -23.56
CA VAL A 60 9.60 10.56 -22.84
C VAL A 60 10.49 10.75 -21.62
N TYR A 61 10.11 10.13 -20.49
CA TYR A 61 10.92 10.18 -19.26
C TYR A 61 12.15 9.28 -19.41
N THR A 62 13.35 9.86 -19.36
CA THR A 62 14.61 9.13 -19.59
C THR A 62 15.65 9.36 -18.49
N ARG A 63 15.31 10.10 -17.43
CA ARG A 63 16.25 10.40 -16.36
C ARG A 63 16.55 9.14 -15.53
N ASP A 64 17.83 8.93 -15.23
CA ASP A 64 18.30 7.87 -14.33
C ASP A 64 17.93 6.47 -14.87
N ASP A 65 17.60 5.53 -13.98
CA ASP A 65 17.10 4.18 -14.30
C ASP A 65 15.95 4.16 -15.32
N LEU A 66 15.16 5.23 -15.47
CA LEU A 66 14.11 5.28 -16.49
C LEU A 66 14.69 5.15 -17.90
N GLY A 67 15.79 5.84 -18.20
CA GLY A 67 16.44 5.78 -19.50
C GLY A 67 17.49 4.69 -19.60
N ALA A 68 18.21 4.42 -18.50
CA ALA A 68 19.30 3.44 -18.49
C ALA A 68 18.80 1.99 -18.47
N TYR A 69 17.64 1.74 -17.86
CA TYR A 69 17.14 0.39 -17.58
C TYR A 69 15.71 0.21 -18.08
N HIS A 70 14.73 0.99 -17.59
CA HIS A 70 13.32 0.69 -17.84
C HIS A 70 12.91 0.88 -19.31
N LEU A 71 13.22 2.02 -19.92
CA LEU A 71 12.77 2.33 -21.28
C LEU A 71 13.33 1.37 -22.34
N PRO A 72 14.64 1.03 -22.37
CA PRO A 72 15.19 0.05 -23.32
C PRO A 72 14.53 -1.33 -23.19
N LEU A 73 14.29 -1.78 -21.95
CA LEU A 73 13.66 -3.07 -21.73
C LEU A 73 12.17 -3.08 -22.11
N ARG A 74 11.46 -1.97 -21.87
CA ARG A 74 10.07 -1.78 -22.35
C ARG A 74 10.00 -1.71 -23.86
N TYR A 75 11.00 -1.12 -24.52
CA TYR A 75 11.12 -1.15 -25.97
C TYR A 75 11.23 -2.59 -26.49
N PHE A 76 12.19 -3.37 -26.00
CA PHE A 76 12.32 -4.79 -26.35
C PHE A 76 11.02 -5.56 -26.10
N TYR A 77 10.45 -5.43 -24.89
CA TYR A 77 9.21 -6.08 -24.49
C TYR A 77 8.05 -5.74 -25.44
N SER A 78 7.88 -4.47 -25.80
CA SER A 78 6.84 -4.03 -26.75
C SER A 78 7.01 -4.63 -28.15
N GLN A 79 8.25 -4.77 -28.62
CA GLN A 79 8.56 -5.37 -29.93
C GLN A 79 8.26 -6.87 -29.94
N GLN A 80 8.65 -7.60 -28.89
CA GLN A 80 8.34 -9.03 -28.77
C GLN A 80 6.84 -9.27 -28.70
N LEU A 81 6.11 -8.46 -27.91
CA LEU A 81 4.65 -8.51 -27.86
C LEU A 81 4.01 -8.20 -29.22
N ALA A 82 4.55 -7.24 -29.97
CA ALA A 82 4.06 -6.90 -31.31
C ALA A 82 4.23 -8.08 -32.28
N ALA A 83 5.41 -8.71 -32.27
CA ALA A 83 5.77 -9.85 -33.10
C ALA A 83 5.13 -11.19 -32.69
N GLY A 84 4.60 -11.28 -31.46
CA GLY A 84 4.10 -12.55 -30.92
C GLY A 84 5.22 -13.52 -30.52
N GLU A 85 6.40 -12.99 -30.23
CA GLU A 85 7.58 -13.75 -29.81
C GLU A 85 7.70 -13.77 -28.28
N SER A 86 8.50 -14.70 -27.75
CA SER A 86 8.81 -14.71 -26.33
C SER A 86 9.65 -13.49 -25.96
N PHE A 87 9.33 -12.90 -24.81
CA PHE A 87 10.09 -11.81 -24.17
C PHE A 87 10.92 -12.28 -22.98
N ASP A 88 10.91 -13.58 -22.67
CA ASP A 88 11.58 -14.12 -21.50
C ASP A 88 13.11 -14.06 -21.63
N TRP A 89 13.63 -14.12 -22.86
CA TRP A 89 15.05 -14.11 -23.15
C TRP A 89 15.43 -12.90 -24.02
N HIS A 90 16.36 -12.09 -23.54
CA HIS A 90 16.88 -10.94 -24.27
C HIS A 90 18.25 -11.27 -24.89
N PRO A 91 18.37 -11.46 -26.21
CA PRO A 91 19.63 -11.87 -26.84
C PRO A 91 20.69 -10.76 -26.86
N GLY A 92 20.26 -9.50 -26.88
CA GLY A 92 21.17 -8.34 -26.93
C GLY A 92 21.80 -7.91 -25.60
N LEU A 93 21.49 -8.56 -24.48
CA LEU A 93 22.05 -8.22 -23.17
C LEU A 93 23.06 -9.28 -22.77
N PHE A 94 24.31 -8.89 -22.53
CA PHE A 94 25.38 -9.77 -22.04
C PHE A 94 25.60 -11.08 -22.83
N GLY A 95 25.28 -11.11 -24.12
CA GLY A 95 25.34 -12.32 -24.96
C GLY A 95 24.13 -13.26 -24.80
N GLY A 96 23.10 -12.83 -24.08
CA GLY A 96 21.89 -13.56 -23.76
C GLY A 96 21.56 -13.44 -22.28
N PHE A 97 20.34 -13.00 -21.97
CA PHE A 97 19.94 -12.72 -20.60
C PHE A 97 18.49 -13.14 -20.33
N TYR A 98 18.26 -13.81 -19.20
CA TYR A 98 16.92 -14.22 -18.79
C TYR A 98 16.18 -13.05 -18.15
N LEU A 99 15.36 -12.37 -18.94
CA LEU A 99 14.73 -11.09 -18.58
C LEU A 99 13.59 -11.25 -17.57
N THR A 100 12.82 -12.34 -17.66
CA THR A 100 11.78 -12.63 -16.66
C THR A 100 12.40 -12.88 -15.28
N GLY A 101 13.55 -13.56 -15.23
CA GLY A 101 14.33 -13.76 -14.00
C GLY A 101 14.85 -12.46 -13.38
N GLU A 102 15.05 -11.40 -14.16
CA GLU A 102 15.52 -10.11 -13.66
C GLU A 102 14.60 -9.51 -12.58
N GLY A 103 13.29 -9.69 -12.74
CA GLY A 103 12.34 -9.41 -11.67
C GLY A 103 11.94 -7.96 -11.48
N GLN A 104 12.39 -7.02 -12.32
CA GLN A 104 11.88 -5.66 -12.38
C GLN A 104 11.20 -5.35 -13.72
N LEU A 105 11.18 -6.28 -14.70
CA LEU A 105 10.35 -6.05 -15.89
C LEU A 105 8.85 -6.15 -15.55
N GLY A 106 8.45 -7.07 -14.66
CA GLY A 106 7.02 -7.34 -14.40
C GLY A 106 6.29 -7.78 -15.68
N SER A 107 6.94 -8.62 -16.48
CA SER A 107 6.57 -8.96 -17.86
C SER A 107 5.24 -9.70 -17.98
N TYR A 108 4.81 -10.37 -16.91
CA TYR A 108 3.55 -11.11 -16.85
C TYR A 108 2.41 -10.34 -16.18
N HIS A 109 2.65 -9.08 -15.78
CA HIS A 109 1.60 -8.28 -15.18
C HIS A 109 0.51 -7.92 -16.23
N PRO A 110 -0.79 -8.19 -15.98
CA PRO A 110 -1.86 -7.93 -16.95
C PRO A 110 -1.91 -6.48 -17.43
N TRP A 111 -1.61 -5.52 -16.55
CA TRP A 111 -1.49 -4.10 -16.92
C TRP A 111 -0.37 -3.84 -17.92
N HIS A 112 0.81 -4.42 -17.73
CA HIS A 112 1.92 -4.25 -18.69
C HIS A 112 1.60 -4.92 -20.02
N LEU A 113 1.08 -6.15 -19.99
CA LEU A 113 0.63 -6.84 -21.21
C LEU A 113 -0.37 -6.00 -22.00
N PHE A 114 -1.36 -5.42 -21.32
CA PHE A 114 -2.34 -4.53 -21.96
C PHE A 114 -1.67 -3.28 -22.54
N LEU A 115 -0.90 -2.54 -21.75
CA LEU A 115 -0.30 -1.28 -22.19
C LEU A 115 0.65 -1.47 -23.37
N TYR A 116 1.60 -2.40 -23.27
CA TYR A 116 2.64 -2.57 -24.28
C TYR A 116 2.22 -3.37 -25.51
N ARG A 117 1.08 -4.07 -25.45
CA ARG A 117 0.48 -4.70 -26.64
C ARG A 117 -0.33 -3.72 -27.47
N PHE A 118 -1.02 -2.76 -26.84
CA PHE A 118 -2.04 -1.95 -27.51
C PHE A 118 -1.70 -0.47 -27.66
N LEU A 119 -0.76 0.07 -26.88
CA LEU A 119 -0.36 1.47 -26.96
C LEU A 119 1.03 1.63 -27.59
N PRO A 120 1.28 2.73 -28.32
CA PRO A 120 2.64 3.10 -28.69
C PRO A 120 3.53 3.24 -27.45
N LEU A 121 4.80 2.82 -27.56
CA LEU A 121 5.74 2.79 -26.44
C LEU A 121 5.76 4.07 -25.58
N PRO A 122 5.85 5.30 -26.13
CA PRO A 122 5.84 6.52 -25.32
C PRO A 122 4.59 6.66 -24.44
N ALA A 123 3.42 6.30 -24.99
CA ALA A 123 2.16 6.37 -24.26
C ALA A 123 2.03 5.25 -23.23
N ALA A 124 2.40 4.01 -23.59
CA ALA A 124 2.42 2.87 -22.68
C ALA A 124 3.29 3.16 -21.45
N PHE A 125 4.51 3.66 -21.67
CA PHE A 125 5.47 3.97 -20.61
C PHE A 125 4.99 5.10 -19.70
N ALA A 126 4.44 6.17 -20.27
CA ALA A 126 3.87 7.27 -19.48
C ALA A 126 2.67 6.81 -18.64
N VAL A 127 1.76 6.01 -19.22
CA VAL A 127 0.59 5.50 -18.50
C VAL A 127 1.00 4.53 -17.39
N GLU A 128 2.00 3.67 -17.61
CA GLU A 128 2.57 2.81 -16.56
C GLU A 128 3.01 3.66 -15.36
N LEU A 129 3.87 4.66 -15.59
CA LEU A 129 4.41 5.54 -14.55
C LEU A 129 3.31 6.27 -13.77
N LEU A 130 2.35 6.87 -14.48
CA LEU A 130 1.35 7.76 -13.89
C LEU A 130 0.19 7.00 -13.23
N SER A 131 -0.17 5.81 -13.75
CA SER A 131 -1.28 5.01 -13.22
C SER A 131 -1.05 4.61 -11.76
N SER A 132 0.20 4.33 -11.38
CA SER A 132 0.58 4.00 -10.00
C SER A 132 0.23 5.11 -9.01
N TYR A 133 0.42 6.38 -9.38
CA TYR A 133 0.04 7.52 -8.53
C TYR A 133 -1.48 7.63 -8.38
N ALA A 134 -2.24 7.44 -9.45
CA ALA A 134 -3.70 7.48 -9.40
C ALA A 134 -4.26 6.35 -8.51
N VAL A 135 -3.73 5.13 -8.66
CA VAL A 135 -4.11 3.97 -7.84
C VAL A 135 -3.76 4.19 -6.37
N LEU A 136 -2.56 4.72 -6.09
CA LEU A 136 -2.12 5.01 -4.72
C LEU A 136 -3.02 6.07 -4.06
N TRP A 137 -3.29 7.17 -4.77
CA TRP A 137 -4.14 8.25 -4.28
C TRP A 137 -5.55 7.76 -3.94
N GLY A 138 -6.16 7.01 -4.86
CA GLY A 138 -7.49 6.45 -4.67
C GLY A 138 -7.54 5.50 -3.47
N GLY A 139 -6.52 4.65 -3.32
CA GLY A 139 -6.43 3.70 -2.22
C GLY A 139 -6.31 4.39 -0.86
N VAL A 140 -5.39 5.37 -0.74
CA VAL A 140 -5.22 6.14 0.51
C VAL A 140 -6.50 6.89 0.84
N PHE A 141 -7.14 7.53 -0.14
CA PHE A 141 -8.41 8.21 0.06
C PHE A 141 -9.47 7.26 0.63
N VAL A 142 -9.67 6.10 0.00
CA VAL A 142 -10.68 5.11 0.43
C VAL A 142 -10.37 4.55 1.83
N LEU A 143 -9.10 4.24 2.11
CA LEU A 143 -8.67 3.74 3.42
C LEU A 143 -8.90 4.79 4.51
N VAL A 144 -8.39 6.01 4.35
CA VAL A 144 -8.50 7.06 5.37
C VAL A 144 -9.94 7.51 5.55
N ARG A 145 -10.72 7.60 4.46
CA ARG A 145 -12.16 7.92 4.53
C ARG A 145 -12.92 6.92 5.37
N ARG A 146 -12.51 5.66 5.34
CA ARG A 146 -13.08 4.59 6.16
C ARG A 146 -12.66 4.71 7.62
N LEU A 147 -11.38 5.03 7.90
CA LEU A 147 -10.85 5.10 9.27
C LEU A 147 -11.35 6.33 10.06
N THR A 148 -11.54 7.45 9.38
CA THR A 148 -11.85 8.75 9.99
C THR A 148 -13.33 9.14 9.87
N ASN A 149 -14.01 8.60 8.87
CA ASN A 149 -15.32 9.06 8.41
C ASN A 149 -15.37 10.53 7.92
N ASP A 150 -14.21 11.14 7.63
CA ASP A 150 -14.07 12.54 7.22
C ASP A 150 -13.51 12.63 5.79
N VAL A 151 -14.17 13.41 4.94
CA VAL A 151 -13.77 13.56 3.52
C VAL A 151 -12.54 14.44 3.40
N ALA A 152 -12.44 15.49 4.23
CA ALA A 152 -11.32 16.42 4.17
C ALA A 152 -10.02 15.72 4.58
N SER A 153 -10.02 15.01 5.72
CA SER A 153 -8.87 14.20 6.16
C SER A 153 -8.45 13.18 5.11
N ALA A 154 -9.41 12.51 4.45
CA ALA A 154 -9.10 11.53 3.43
C ALA A 154 -8.43 12.15 2.20
N ALA A 155 -8.94 13.29 1.72
CA ALA A 155 -8.39 14.00 0.57
C ALA A 155 -6.97 14.51 0.83
N TRP A 156 -6.74 15.12 2.01
CA TRP A 156 -5.42 15.62 2.39
C TRP A 156 -4.41 14.50 2.63
N ALA A 157 -4.81 13.42 3.30
CA ALA A 157 -3.93 12.26 3.49
C ALA A 157 -3.54 11.62 2.14
N ALA A 158 -4.48 11.48 1.22
CA ALA A 158 -4.22 10.95 -0.12
C ALA A 158 -3.26 11.85 -0.91
N LEU A 159 -3.44 13.17 -0.86
CA LEU A 159 -2.54 14.14 -1.48
C LEU A 159 -1.12 14.01 -0.91
N ILE A 160 -0.97 14.10 0.42
CA ILE A 160 0.33 14.12 1.09
C ILE A 160 1.08 12.80 0.91
N PHE A 161 0.38 11.67 1.02
CA PHE A 161 1.02 10.36 0.89
C PHE A 161 1.46 10.07 -0.56
N THR A 162 0.60 10.41 -1.53
CA THR A 162 0.86 10.09 -2.95
C THR A 162 1.90 11.02 -3.56
N PHE A 163 1.87 12.30 -3.23
CA PHE A 163 2.74 13.33 -3.80
C PHE A 163 3.75 13.87 -2.78
N GLY A 164 3.99 13.13 -1.70
CA GLY A 164 5.06 13.41 -0.76
C GLY A 164 6.44 13.06 -1.32
N GLY A 165 7.49 13.57 -0.67
CA GLY A 165 8.87 13.42 -1.15
C GLY A 165 9.28 11.97 -1.41
N PHE A 166 8.90 11.03 -0.54
CA PHE A 166 9.19 9.60 -0.75
C PHE A 166 8.62 9.07 -2.08
N SER A 167 7.32 9.26 -2.31
CA SER A 167 6.62 8.75 -3.49
C SER A 167 7.07 9.45 -4.79
N LEU A 168 7.37 10.75 -4.73
CA LEU A 168 7.89 11.50 -5.89
C LEU A 168 9.34 11.15 -6.23
N LEU A 169 10.21 10.96 -5.23
CA LEU A 169 11.60 10.55 -5.49
C LEU A 169 11.70 9.13 -6.06
N ARG A 170 10.68 8.30 -5.85
CA ARG A 170 10.57 6.97 -6.46
C ARG A 170 9.98 6.97 -7.86
N PHE A 171 9.75 8.13 -8.47
CA PHE A 171 9.31 8.21 -9.87
C PHE A 171 10.25 7.47 -10.84
N VAL A 172 11.56 7.43 -10.53
CA VAL A 172 12.54 6.69 -11.35
C VAL A 172 12.55 5.17 -11.11
N HIS A 173 11.83 4.68 -10.09
CA HIS A 173 11.69 3.26 -9.73
C HIS A 173 10.22 2.82 -9.86
N PRO A 174 9.64 2.74 -11.08
CA PRO A 174 8.21 2.54 -11.33
C PRO A 174 7.62 1.35 -10.57
N ASN A 175 8.28 0.19 -10.58
CA ASN A 175 7.73 -1.01 -9.94
C ASN A 175 7.64 -0.88 -8.41
N ALA A 176 8.61 -0.22 -7.78
CA ALA A 176 8.58 0.00 -6.34
C ALA A 176 7.35 0.83 -5.94
N LEU A 177 7.06 1.88 -6.71
CA LEU A 177 5.86 2.69 -6.52
C LEU A 177 4.59 1.91 -6.85
N ALA A 178 4.57 1.15 -7.94
CA ALA A 178 3.45 0.31 -8.33
C ALA A 178 3.08 -0.68 -7.23
N VAL A 179 4.07 -1.34 -6.60
CA VAL A 179 3.85 -2.24 -5.46
C VAL A 179 3.25 -1.49 -4.27
N ILE A 180 3.76 -0.29 -3.93
CA ILE A 180 3.20 0.53 -2.83
C ILE A 180 1.78 1.00 -3.15
N ALA A 181 1.45 1.26 -4.40
CA ALA A 181 0.12 1.67 -4.80
C ALA A 181 -0.96 0.65 -4.41
N HIS A 182 -0.61 -0.64 -4.28
CA HIS A 182 -1.50 -1.70 -3.82
C HIS A 182 -1.73 -1.68 -2.30
N LEU A 183 -0.76 -1.21 -1.51
CA LEU A 183 -0.78 -1.27 -0.05
C LEU A 183 -2.07 -0.74 0.58
N PRO A 184 -2.56 0.49 0.28
CA PRO A 184 -3.77 0.97 0.93
C PRO A 184 -5.03 0.18 0.54
N TRP A 185 -5.06 -0.42 -0.65
CA TRP A 185 -6.14 -1.33 -1.06
C TRP A 185 -6.08 -2.66 -0.33
N LEU A 186 -4.87 -3.21 -0.14
CA LEU A 186 -4.64 -4.41 0.67
C LEU A 186 -5.09 -4.18 2.11
N LEU A 187 -4.65 -3.10 2.76
CA LEU A 187 -5.06 -2.76 4.12
C LEU A 187 -6.57 -2.52 4.23
N TRP A 188 -7.20 -1.93 3.22
CA TRP A 188 -8.65 -1.75 3.19
C TRP A 188 -9.42 -3.07 3.07
N CYS A 189 -8.95 -3.98 2.21
CA CYS A 189 -9.48 -5.33 2.06
C CYS A 189 -9.28 -6.14 3.34
N GLU A 190 -8.07 -6.11 3.90
CA GLU A 190 -7.71 -6.75 5.16
C GLU A 190 -8.60 -6.26 6.31
N ASP A 191 -8.79 -4.95 6.46
CA ASP A 191 -9.68 -4.39 7.49
C ASP A 191 -11.13 -4.90 7.34
N ARG A 192 -11.63 -5.07 6.11
CA ARG A 192 -12.96 -5.68 5.88
C ARG A 192 -12.97 -7.17 6.23
N LEU A 193 -11.94 -7.91 5.81
CA LEU A 193 -11.85 -9.36 6.05
C LEU A 193 -11.71 -9.66 7.55
N LEU A 194 -10.92 -8.88 8.28
CA LEU A 194 -10.80 -8.98 9.74
C LEU A 194 -12.10 -8.59 10.44
N ALA A 195 -12.79 -7.54 9.98
CA ALA A 195 -14.12 -7.22 10.49
C ALA A 195 -15.13 -8.35 10.27
N GLU A 196 -15.01 -9.11 9.19
CA GLU A 196 -15.88 -10.26 8.93
C GLU A 196 -15.46 -11.50 9.74
N ALA A 197 -14.15 -11.78 9.85
CA ALA A 197 -13.61 -12.82 10.72
C ALA A 197 -14.04 -12.61 12.18
N ALA A 198 -14.01 -11.36 12.66
CA ALA A 198 -14.49 -10.98 13.98
C ALA A 198 -16.01 -11.15 14.15
N ARG A 199 -16.78 -11.10 13.06
CA ARG A 199 -18.21 -11.42 13.12
C ARG A 199 -18.45 -12.92 13.12
N LEU A 200 -17.73 -13.67 12.27
CA LEU A 200 -17.85 -15.14 12.13
C LEU A 200 -17.45 -15.88 13.41
N SER A 201 -16.50 -15.32 14.16
CA SER A 201 -15.98 -15.96 15.38
C SER A 201 -16.92 -15.81 16.60
N GLN A 202 -18.02 -15.06 16.48
CA GLN A 202 -19.01 -14.87 17.56
C GLN A 202 -19.92 -16.09 17.69
N ALA A 203 -19.77 -16.85 18.78
CA ALA A 203 -20.54 -18.06 19.08
C ALA A 203 -22.03 -17.80 19.41
N ASP A 204 -22.34 -16.67 20.05
CA ASP A 204 -23.68 -16.35 20.59
C ASP A 204 -24.59 -15.62 19.58
N ARG A 205 -24.43 -15.90 18.28
CA ARG A 205 -25.24 -15.24 17.26
C ARG A 205 -26.72 -15.64 17.41
N PRO A 206 -27.66 -14.70 17.63
CA PRO A 206 -29.04 -14.98 17.30
C PRO A 206 -29.07 -15.37 15.82
N ARG A 207 -29.78 -16.46 15.47
CA ARG A 207 -29.92 -16.92 14.08
C ARG A 207 -30.47 -15.76 13.24
N GLY A 208 -29.57 -15.03 12.59
CA GLY A 208 -29.93 -13.91 11.71
C GLY A 208 -30.82 -14.42 10.58
N THR A 209 -31.65 -13.53 10.03
CA THR A 209 -32.48 -13.86 8.87
C THR A 209 -31.61 -14.40 7.71
N PRO A 210 -32.12 -15.34 6.89
CA PRO A 210 -31.37 -15.91 5.77
C PRO A 210 -30.76 -14.85 4.84
N ALA A 211 -31.48 -13.74 4.62
CA ALA A 211 -31.03 -12.60 3.82
C ALA A 211 -29.74 -11.95 4.34
N ARG A 212 -29.57 -11.88 5.67
CA ARG A 212 -28.37 -11.29 6.28
C ARG A 212 -27.14 -12.19 6.12
N ARG A 213 -27.31 -13.50 6.28
CA ARG A 213 -26.25 -14.49 6.02
C ARG A 213 -25.80 -14.48 4.56
N TYR A 214 -26.75 -14.29 3.64
CA TYR A 214 -26.46 -14.20 2.21
C TYR A 214 -25.57 -12.98 1.87
N VAL A 215 -25.93 -11.78 2.34
CA VAL A 215 -25.13 -10.55 2.12
C VAL A 215 -23.74 -10.68 2.73
N GLU A 216 -23.63 -11.26 3.93
CA GLU A 216 -22.35 -11.51 4.62
C GLU A 216 -21.44 -12.45 3.80
N SER A 217 -21.99 -13.54 3.26
CA SER A 217 -21.23 -14.44 2.38
C SER A 217 -20.75 -13.75 1.10
N GLN A 218 -21.54 -12.85 0.52
CA GLN A 218 -21.14 -12.13 -0.69
C GLN A 218 -19.97 -11.17 -0.48
N HIS A 219 -19.79 -10.61 0.72
CA HIS A 219 -18.66 -9.72 0.99
C HIS A 219 -17.34 -10.49 1.04
N VAL A 220 -17.29 -11.63 1.73
CA VAL A 220 -16.09 -12.49 1.75
C VAL A 220 -15.78 -12.99 0.35
N LEU A 221 -16.80 -13.46 -0.38
CA LEU A 221 -16.66 -13.97 -1.75
C LEU A 221 -16.12 -12.93 -2.75
N ARG A 222 -16.26 -11.63 -2.47
CA ARG A 222 -15.71 -10.56 -3.31
C ARG A 222 -14.36 -10.05 -2.82
N LEU A 223 -14.20 -9.88 -1.51
CA LEU A 223 -13.01 -9.24 -0.93
C LEU A 223 -11.82 -10.20 -0.83
N TRP A 224 -12.08 -11.47 -0.55
CA TRP A 224 -11.04 -12.49 -0.47
C TRP A 224 -10.29 -12.66 -1.80
N PRO A 225 -10.96 -12.88 -2.96
CA PRO A 225 -10.25 -12.96 -4.23
C PRO A 225 -9.62 -11.62 -4.62
N ALA A 226 -10.21 -10.48 -4.25
CA ALA A 226 -9.58 -9.18 -4.48
C ALA A 226 -8.27 -9.02 -3.72
N TYR A 227 -8.21 -9.45 -2.45
CA TYR A 227 -6.99 -9.42 -1.64
C TYR A 227 -5.91 -10.37 -2.18
N ALA A 228 -6.31 -11.57 -2.63
CA ALA A 228 -5.41 -12.49 -3.33
C ALA A 228 -4.88 -11.90 -4.64
N ALA A 229 -5.77 -11.33 -5.47
CA ALA A 229 -5.41 -10.69 -6.74
C ALA A 229 -4.48 -9.49 -6.54
N LEU A 230 -4.73 -8.63 -5.55
CA LEU A 230 -3.84 -7.50 -5.22
C LEU A 230 -2.45 -7.99 -4.79
N THR A 231 -2.38 -9.07 -4.02
CA THR A 231 -1.09 -9.68 -3.62
C THR A 231 -0.35 -10.27 -4.82
N GLY A 232 -1.06 -11.00 -5.70
CA GLY A 232 -0.47 -11.53 -6.93
C GLY A 232 -0.02 -10.41 -7.87
N SER A 233 -0.82 -9.36 -8.00
CA SER A 233 -0.53 -8.16 -8.76
C SER A 233 0.75 -7.48 -8.27
N GLN A 234 0.94 -7.33 -6.94
CA GLN A 234 2.21 -6.83 -6.38
C GLN A 234 3.42 -7.68 -6.79
N LEU A 235 3.32 -9.00 -6.71
CA LEU A 235 4.41 -9.90 -7.11
C LEU A 235 4.69 -9.84 -8.62
N LEU A 236 3.64 -9.72 -9.43
CA LEU A 236 3.73 -9.61 -10.89
C LEU A 236 4.32 -8.28 -11.36
N MET A 237 4.18 -7.19 -10.60
CA MET A 237 4.86 -5.92 -10.92
C MET A 237 6.38 -6.04 -10.86
N GLY A 238 6.90 -7.10 -10.23
CA GLY A 238 8.31 -7.20 -9.91
C GLY A 238 8.66 -6.35 -8.69
N TYR A 239 9.93 -6.40 -8.28
CA TYR A 239 10.44 -5.71 -7.09
C TYR A 239 10.06 -6.35 -5.72
N PRO A 240 10.50 -7.59 -5.42
CA PRO A 240 10.13 -8.31 -4.19
C PRO A 240 10.40 -7.57 -2.87
N GLN A 241 11.42 -6.70 -2.84
CA GLN A 241 11.77 -5.91 -1.65
C GLN A 241 10.61 -5.03 -1.16
N TYR A 242 9.82 -4.46 -2.08
CA TYR A 242 8.69 -3.59 -1.70
C TYR A 242 7.44 -4.40 -1.34
N VAL A 243 7.33 -5.64 -1.85
CA VAL A 243 6.30 -6.59 -1.43
C VAL A 243 6.54 -6.97 0.04
N TRP A 244 7.80 -7.14 0.45
CA TRP A 244 8.17 -7.32 1.84
C TRP A 244 7.75 -6.13 2.73
N TYR A 245 7.98 -4.89 2.28
CA TYR A 245 7.52 -3.70 3.02
C TYR A 245 5.99 -3.63 3.13
N SER A 246 5.28 -4.01 2.07
CA SER A 246 3.82 -4.15 2.11
C SER A 246 3.39 -5.16 3.17
N LEU A 247 4.01 -6.34 3.18
CA LEU A 247 3.70 -7.40 4.14
C LEU A 247 3.96 -6.97 5.59
N LEU A 248 5.03 -6.23 5.86
CA LEU A 248 5.30 -5.68 7.19
C LEU A 248 4.20 -4.72 7.66
N ALA A 249 3.69 -3.88 6.75
CA ALA A 249 2.59 -2.97 7.05
C ALA A 249 1.27 -3.73 7.31
N GLU A 250 0.99 -4.78 6.54
CA GLU A 250 -0.16 -5.67 6.74
C GLU A 250 -0.07 -6.40 8.10
N ILE A 251 1.10 -6.95 8.46
CA ILE A 251 1.33 -7.57 9.77
C ILE A 251 1.12 -6.56 10.90
N ALA A 252 1.64 -5.34 10.77
CA ALA A 252 1.43 -4.29 11.75
C ALA A 252 -0.07 -3.94 11.88
N TRP A 253 -0.78 -3.90 10.76
CA TRP A 253 -2.23 -3.66 10.72
C TRP A 253 -3.02 -4.77 11.43
N PHE A 254 -2.68 -6.02 11.16
CA PHE A 254 -3.24 -7.19 11.84
C PHE A 254 -3.01 -7.14 13.36
N ILE A 255 -1.80 -6.79 13.79
CA ILE A 255 -1.47 -6.64 15.22
C ILE A 255 -2.32 -5.53 15.86
N ILE A 256 -2.46 -4.38 15.19
CA ILE A 256 -3.33 -3.29 15.67
C ILE A 256 -4.76 -3.79 15.84
N TRP A 257 -5.28 -4.58 14.90
CA TRP A 257 -6.60 -5.20 14.98
C TRP A 257 -6.74 -6.11 16.19
N CYS A 258 -5.77 -6.99 16.42
CA CYS A 258 -5.72 -7.88 17.58
C CYS A 258 -5.70 -7.08 18.89
N LEU A 259 -4.85 -6.05 19.00
CA LEU A 259 -4.72 -5.23 20.20
C LEU A 259 -5.96 -4.37 20.45
N ALA A 260 -6.53 -3.76 19.41
CA ALA A 260 -7.75 -2.97 19.50
C ALA A 260 -8.95 -3.84 19.96
N GLY A 261 -9.04 -5.08 19.47
CA GLY A 261 -10.04 -6.05 19.90
C GLY A 261 -9.92 -6.45 21.37
N ILE A 262 -8.72 -6.38 21.97
CA ILE A 262 -8.46 -6.71 23.37
C ILE A 262 -8.78 -5.54 24.32
N ARG A 263 -8.58 -4.28 23.89
CA ARG A 263 -8.35 -3.16 24.83
C ARG A 263 -9.54 -2.23 25.14
N ASP A 264 -10.61 -2.13 24.33
CA ASP A 264 -11.53 -0.99 24.48
C ASP A 264 -13.06 -1.28 24.46
N ARG A 265 -13.74 -0.85 25.54
CA ARG A 265 -15.22 -0.76 25.66
C ARG A 265 -15.79 0.56 25.09
N ARG A 266 -14.96 1.56 24.73
CA ARG A 266 -15.37 2.88 24.20
C ARG A 266 -15.37 2.98 22.66
N PHE A 267 -14.75 2.04 21.95
CA PHE A 267 -14.85 1.87 20.48
C PHE A 267 -16.25 1.40 20.00
N ARG A 268 -17.26 1.56 20.87
CA ARG A 268 -18.62 1.02 20.86
C ARG A 268 -19.60 1.72 19.90
N GLN A 269 -19.22 2.88 19.35
CA GLN A 269 -20.17 3.84 18.77
C GLN A 269 -19.87 4.28 17.33
N ARG A 270 -18.91 3.67 16.63
CA ARG A 270 -18.69 3.99 15.20
C ARG A 270 -19.61 3.15 14.32
N PRO A 271 -20.60 3.74 13.62
CA PRO A 271 -21.43 2.99 12.69
C PRO A 271 -20.57 2.51 11.52
N GLY A 272 -20.53 1.19 11.28
CA GLY A 272 -19.80 0.56 10.17
C GLY A 272 -18.62 -0.33 10.59
N MET A 273 -18.07 -0.14 11.78
CA MET A 273 -17.07 -1.06 12.36
C MET A 273 -17.83 -2.14 13.14
N GLY A 274 -17.57 -3.43 12.85
CA GLY A 274 -18.29 -4.54 13.47
C GLY A 274 -18.30 -4.49 15.01
N ARG A 275 -19.38 -4.99 15.63
CA ARG A 275 -19.43 -5.22 17.08
C ARG A 275 -18.28 -6.15 17.47
N PHE A 276 -17.40 -5.74 18.38
CA PHE A 276 -16.29 -6.58 18.83
C PHE A 276 -16.71 -7.67 19.82
N LEU A 277 -15.86 -8.71 19.85
CA LEU A 277 -16.05 -10.09 20.29
C LEU A 277 -16.09 -10.26 21.84
N PRO A 278 -16.97 -11.11 22.41
CA PRO A 278 -16.79 -11.61 23.77
C PRO A 278 -15.51 -12.47 23.88
N VAL A 279 -14.96 -12.64 25.10
CA VAL A 279 -13.68 -13.35 25.35
C VAL A 279 -13.63 -14.76 24.73
N SER A 280 -14.75 -15.48 24.70
CA SER A 280 -14.87 -16.80 24.05
C SER A 280 -14.72 -16.75 22.53
N ALA A 281 -15.11 -15.64 21.91
CA ALA A 281 -15.00 -15.41 20.48
C ALA A 281 -13.59 -14.92 20.07
N SER A 282 -12.80 -14.41 21.02
CA SER A 282 -11.38 -14.09 20.81
C SER A 282 -10.51 -15.31 20.53
N LEU A 283 -10.89 -16.50 21.03
CA LEU A 283 -10.16 -17.76 20.78
C LEU A 283 -10.31 -18.25 19.33
N LEU A 284 -11.45 -18.00 18.69
CA LEU A 284 -11.70 -18.38 17.30
C LEU A 284 -11.30 -17.30 16.29
N PHE A 285 -11.20 -16.04 16.72
CA PHE A 285 -10.84 -14.93 15.85
C PHE A 285 -9.46 -15.11 15.20
N LEU A 286 -8.45 -15.47 15.99
CA LEU A 286 -7.09 -15.62 15.49
C LEU A 286 -6.97 -16.73 14.42
N PRO A 287 -7.43 -17.98 14.66
CA PRO A 287 -7.34 -19.02 13.64
C PRO A 287 -8.22 -18.74 12.42
N VAL A 288 -9.41 -18.15 12.57
CA VAL A 288 -10.27 -17.79 11.42
C VAL A 288 -9.61 -16.71 10.57
N SER A 289 -9.06 -15.67 11.20
CA SER A 289 -8.38 -14.58 10.48
C SER A 289 -7.11 -15.07 9.79
N ALA A 290 -6.30 -15.87 10.48
CA ALA A 290 -5.09 -16.47 9.92
C ALA A 290 -5.41 -17.38 8.74
N CYS A 291 -6.48 -18.18 8.82
CA CYS A 291 -6.94 -19.02 7.72
C CYS A 291 -7.39 -18.18 6.51
N LEU A 292 -8.25 -17.18 6.73
CA LEU A 292 -8.77 -16.33 5.66
C LEU A 292 -7.66 -15.56 4.94
N LEU A 293 -6.82 -14.85 5.69
CA LEU A 293 -5.74 -14.05 5.12
C LEU A 293 -4.62 -14.93 4.56
N GLY A 294 -4.25 -15.99 5.29
CA GLY A 294 -3.21 -16.93 4.87
C GLY A 294 -3.54 -17.62 3.55
N LEU A 295 -4.76 -18.16 3.41
CA LEU A 295 -5.19 -18.76 2.15
C LEU A 295 -5.20 -17.72 1.01
N ALA A 296 -5.69 -16.50 1.25
CA ALA A 296 -5.68 -15.47 0.21
C ALA A 296 -4.26 -15.10 -0.22
N LYS A 297 -3.31 -14.99 0.73
CA LYS A 297 -1.90 -14.75 0.44
C LYS A 297 -1.26 -15.91 -0.31
N SER A 298 -1.58 -17.16 0.01
CA SER A 298 -1.12 -18.33 -0.74
C SER A 298 -1.61 -18.31 -2.19
N TRP A 299 -2.87 -17.94 -2.42
CA TRP A 299 -3.39 -17.77 -3.78
C TRP A 299 -2.75 -16.59 -4.51
N GLY A 300 -2.51 -15.47 -3.81
CA GLY A 300 -1.75 -14.35 -4.37
C GLY A 300 -0.33 -14.75 -4.77
N LEU A 301 0.36 -15.53 -3.94
CA LEU A 301 1.68 -16.06 -4.24
C LEU A 301 1.65 -16.97 -5.46
N ALA A 302 0.65 -17.86 -5.57
CA ALA A 302 0.47 -18.72 -6.73
C ALA A 302 0.22 -17.91 -8.02
N LEU A 303 -0.59 -16.85 -7.96
CA LEU A 303 -0.82 -15.94 -9.10
C LEU A 303 0.46 -15.19 -9.51
N GLY A 304 1.29 -14.80 -8.55
CA GLY A 304 2.56 -14.11 -8.77
C GLY A 304 3.74 -15.03 -9.10
N ALA A 305 3.57 -16.36 -9.02
CA ALA A 305 4.67 -17.32 -9.08
C ALA A 305 5.44 -17.27 -10.40
N VAL A 306 4.74 -17.01 -11.52
CA VAL A 306 5.35 -16.89 -12.85
C VAL A 306 6.41 -15.78 -12.94
N GLN A 307 6.27 -14.74 -12.10
CA GLN A 307 7.27 -13.67 -12.00
C GLN A 307 8.22 -13.90 -10.83
N PHE A 308 7.70 -14.34 -9.68
CA PHE A 308 8.48 -14.45 -8.45
C PHE A 308 9.50 -15.61 -8.47
N LEU A 309 9.13 -16.80 -8.96
CA LEU A 309 10.02 -17.96 -8.95
C LEU A 309 11.25 -17.77 -9.84
N PRO A 310 11.14 -17.29 -11.09
CA PRO A 310 12.30 -16.94 -11.91
C PRO A 310 13.26 -15.96 -11.22
N THR A 311 12.71 -14.94 -10.56
CA THR A 311 13.52 -13.95 -9.84
C THR A 311 14.20 -14.54 -8.63
N TRP A 312 13.52 -15.43 -7.91
CA TRP A 312 14.10 -16.13 -6.79
C TRP A 312 15.27 -17.03 -7.21
N GLU A 313 15.11 -17.77 -8.32
CA GLU A 313 16.18 -18.60 -8.90
C GLU A 313 17.39 -17.75 -9.30
N MET A 314 17.18 -16.71 -10.10
CA MET A 314 18.29 -15.86 -10.58
C MET A 314 18.98 -15.09 -9.44
N LEU A 315 18.28 -14.79 -8.35
CA LEU A 315 18.88 -14.18 -7.16
C LEU A 315 19.95 -15.08 -6.53
N HIS A 316 19.76 -16.41 -6.53
CA HIS A 316 20.72 -17.36 -5.96
C HIS A 316 22.05 -17.37 -6.71
N ASP A 317 22.01 -17.14 -8.02
CA ASP A 317 23.20 -17.08 -8.87
C ASP A 317 23.82 -15.67 -8.92
N SER A 318 23.24 -14.71 -8.21
CA SER A 318 23.70 -13.33 -8.20
C SER A 318 24.70 -13.04 -7.08
N VAL A 319 25.54 -12.01 -7.26
CA VAL A 319 26.41 -11.48 -6.21
C VAL A 319 25.65 -11.02 -4.95
N ARG A 320 24.33 -10.81 -5.05
CA ARG A 320 23.48 -10.39 -3.93
C ARG A 320 23.06 -11.56 -3.03
N ALA A 321 23.22 -12.82 -3.46
CA ALA A 321 22.94 -13.99 -2.64
C ALA A 321 23.82 -14.05 -1.37
N ALA A 322 25.06 -13.55 -1.48
CA ALA A 322 26.05 -13.52 -0.41
C ALA A 322 26.45 -12.08 -0.04
N ALA A 323 25.48 -11.16 -0.04
CA ALA A 323 25.70 -9.76 0.29
C ALA A 323 26.35 -9.59 1.68
N GLY A 324 27.60 -9.14 1.71
CA GLY A 324 28.32 -8.85 2.95
C GLY A 324 27.84 -7.58 3.67
N ALA A 325 28.30 -7.38 4.89
CA ALA A 325 27.94 -6.20 5.69
C ALA A 325 28.30 -4.87 5.01
N GLU A 326 29.41 -4.83 4.26
CA GLU A 326 29.80 -3.65 3.47
C GLU A 326 28.79 -3.34 2.35
N PHE A 327 28.34 -4.36 1.62
CA PHE A 327 27.31 -4.21 0.60
C PHE A 327 26.01 -3.69 1.19
N LEU A 328 25.59 -4.23 2.35
CA LEU A 328 24.39 -3.78 3.06
C LEU A 328 24.52 -2.36 3.61
N ALA A 329 25.72 -1.96 4.04
CA ALA A 329 26.02 -0.61 4.52
C ALA A 329 26.32 0.38 3.37
N SER A 330 26.38 -0.08 2.12
CA SER A 330 26.69 0.77 0.98
C SER A 330 25.67 1.91 0.87
N GLY A 331 26.16 3.14 0.66
CA GLY A 331 25.34 4.35 0.63
C GLY A 331 24.76 4.78 1.98
N SER A 332 25.04 4.07 3.08
CA SER A 332 24.63 4.51 4.42
C SER A 332 25.50 5.68 4.87
N LEU A 333 24.87 6.77 5.30
CA LEU A 333 25.57 7.85 5.97
C LEU A 333 25.94 7.41 7.38
N HIS A 334 27.17 7.72 7.80
CA HIS A 334 27.57 7.56 9.19
C HIS A 334 26.60 8.37 10.08
N PRO A 335 26.05 7.82 11.18
CA PRO A 335 25.06 8.52 12.02
C PRO A 335 25.51 9.91 12.49
N ALA A 336 26.82 10.12 12.68
CA ALA A 336 27.37 11.44 13.03
C ALA A 336 27.15 12.51 11.95
N ASN A 337 26.97 12.11 10.69
CA ASN A 337 26.70 13.04 9.58
C ASN A 337 25.26 13.57 9.59
N LEU A 338 24.36 12.98 10.38
CA LEU A 338 23.01 13.53 10.60
C LEU A 338 23.04 14.84 11.40
N VAL A 339 24.13 15.14 12.10
CA VAL A 339 24.34 16.40 12.83
C VAL A 339 24.80 17.53 11.90
N GLN A 340 25.22 17.20 10.67
CA GLN A 340 25.70 18.17 9.67
C GLN A 340 24.61 18.60 8.67
N LEU A 341 23.42 17.97 8.72
CA LEU A 341 22.21 18.37 8.01
C LEU A 341 21.37 19.30 8.89
#